data_AF-A0A848M1K4-F1
#
_entry.id   AF-A0A848M1K4-F1
#
_cell.length_a   1.000
_cell.length_b   1.000
_cell.length_c   1.000
_cell.angle_alpha   90.00
_cell.angle_beta   90.00
_cell.angle_gamma   90.00
#
_symmetry.space_group_name_H-M   'P 1'
#
loop_
_entity.id
_entity.type
_entity.pdbx_description
1 polymer ?
#
loop_
_entity_poly.entity_id
_entity_poly.type
_entity_poly.pdbx_seq_one_letter_code
_entity_poly.pdbx_strand_id
1 'polypeptide(L)'
;MSDDNNLEVQWPDLFQSIKGLQQGAKNKISVKTENIPIIFVPGIMGTRLKNEQGEKVWDPDAKGFMLWNYGLVTTGPADKKKMLVGDQFKETFLEPYEDDAEHNEDFSLAQYDNAAERGWGSLSWSSYGSILTALHERGKSPG
;
A
#
# COMPACT_ATOMS: atom_id res chain seq x y z
N MET A 1 8.06 31.56 40.15
CA MET A 1 7.67 31.02 38.84
C MET A 1 8.29 29.64 38.78
N SER A 2 7.50 28.56 38.70
CA SER A 2 8.09 27.23 38.55
C SER A 2 8.59 27.11 37.11
N ASP A 3 9.89 26.95 36.94
CA ASP A 3 10.48 26.75 35.61
C ASP A 3 9.99 25.40 35.07
N ASP A 4 9.43 25.40 33.86
CA ASP A 4 9.02 24.17 33.18
C ASP A 4 10.29 23.41 32.74
N ASN A 5 10.42 22.15 33.16
CA ASN A 5 11.50 21.27 32.75
C ASN A 5 11.15 20.61 31.42
N ASN A 6 11.77 21.05 30.33
CA ASN A 6 11.55 20.51 28.99
C ASN A 6 12.62 19.46 28.66
N LEU A 7 12.19 18.24 28.35
CA LEU A 7 13.05 17.12 27.99
C LEU A 7 12.72 16.66 26.58
N GLU A 8 13.74 16.46 25.74
CA GLU A 8 13.59 15.79 24.46
C GLU A 8 14.17 14.37 24.56
N VAL A 9 13.39 13.36 24.19
CA VAL A 9 13.77 11.94 24.30
C VAL A 9 13.53 11.21 22.99
N GLN A 10 14.36 10.21 22.68
CA GLN A 10 14.10 9.34 21.53
C GLN A 10 12.99 8.35 21.88
N TRP A 11 12.21 7.91 20.89
CA TRP A 11 11.14 6.93 21.13
C TRP A 11 11.60 5.65 21.86
N PRO A 12 12.81 5.09 21.65
CA PRO A 12 13.26 3.90 22.39
C PRO A 12 13.48 4.16 23.89
N ASP A 13 13.79 5.42 24.25
CA ASP A 13 14.06 5.80 25.64
C ASP A 13 12.78 5.80 26.49
N LEU A 14 11.60 5.81 25.87
CA LEU A 14 10.32 5.69 26.57
C LEU A 14 10.12 4.33 27.26
N PHE A 15 10.85 3.29 26.81
CA PHE A 15 10.82 1.98 27.43
C PHE A 15 11.83 1.84 28.57
N GLN A 16 12.53 2.94 28.91
CA GLN A 16 13.50 3.01 29.99
C GLN A 16 13.12 4.11 31.00
N SER A 17 13.86 4.19 32.10
CA SER A 17 13.71 5.29 33.06
C SER A 17 14.14 6.61 32.42
N ILE A 18 13.19 7.53 32.24
CA ILE A 18 13.44 8.86 31.68
C ILE A 18 14.32 9.67 32.64
N LYS A 19 15.53 9.99 32.19
CA LYS A 19 16.49 10.79 32.96
C LYS A 19 16.16 12.28 32.87
N GLY A 20 16.52 13.04 33.89
CA GLY A 20 16.39 14.50 33.90
C GLY A 20 15.03 15.02 34.37
N LEU A 21 14.12 14.16 34.84
CA LEU A 21 12.88 14.60 35.50
C LEU A 21 13.21 15.35 36.80
N GLN A 22 12.51 16.47 37.01
CA GLN A 22 12.66 17.32 38.19
C GLN A 22 11.44 17.21 39.10
N GLN A 23 11.66 16.94 40.39
CA GLN A 23 10.60 16.88 41.39
C GLN A 23 10.14 18.30 41.76
N GLY A 24 8.82 18.51 41.81
CA GLY A 24 8.23 19.82 42.14
C GLY A 24 8.21 20.83 40.97
N ALA A 25 8.77 20.48 39.82
CA ALA A 25 8.64 21.22 38.57
C ALA A 25 7.67 20.49 37.61
N LYS A 26 7.07 21.25 36.69
CA LYS A 26 6.28 20.68 35.60
C LYS A 26 7.23 20.13 34.55
N ASN A 27 7.16 18.83 34.28
CA ASN A 27 7.99 18.17 33.27
C ASN A 27 7.22 18.08 31.95
N LYS A 28 7.81 18.53 30.85
CA LYS A 28 7.28 18.41 29.49
C LYS A 28 8.23 17.53 28.68
N ILE A 29 7.75 16.37 28.24
CA ILE A 29 8.54 15.43 27.44
C ILE A 29 8.12 15.57 25.97
N SER A 30 9.07 15.93 25.12
CA SER A 30 8.95 15.91 23.67
C SER A 30 9.59 14.63 23.15
N VAL A 31 8.79 13.76 22.54
CA VAL A 31 9.28 12.50 21.98
C VAL A 31 9.65 12.73 20.52
N LYS A 32 10.88 12.41 20.14
CA LYS A 32 11.29 12.39 18.75
C LYS A 32 10.81 11.09 18.10
N THR A 33 9.92 11.21 17.12
CA THR A 33 9.41 10.09 16.33
C THR A 33 10.32 9.79 15.14
N GLU A 34 10.37 8.53 14.72
CA GLU A 34 11.08 8.06 13.53
C GLU A 34 10.11 7.38 12.56
N ASN A 35 10.38 7.48 11.25
CA ASN A 35 9.57 6.82 10.24
C ASN A 35 10.05 5.38 10.05
N ILE A 36 9.20 4.41 10.43
CA ILE A 36 9.44 2.98 10.18
C ILE A 36 8.63 2.57 8.94
N PRO A 37 9.25 2.31 7.78
CA PRO A 37 8.54 1.90 6.59
C PRO A 37 8.00 0.46 6.76
N ILE A 38 6.73 0.26 6.42
CA ILE A 38 6.12 -1.06 6.33
C ILE A 38 6.04 -1.44 4.86
N ILE A 39 6.73 -2.51 4.47
CA ILE A 39 6.69 -3.04 3.10
C ILE A 39 5.62 -4.12 3.02
N PHE A 40 4.61 -3.90 2.19
CA PHE A 40 3.55 -4.86 1.93
C PHE A 40 3.85 -5.64 0.66
N VAL A 41 3.89 -6.97 0.75
CA VAL A 41 4.09 -7.87 -0.40
C VAL A 41 2.79 -8.65 -0.63
N PRO A 42 2.12 -8.49 -1.79
CA PRO A 42 0.90 -9.21 -2.08
C PRO A 42 1.14 -10.70 -2.29
N GLY A 43 0.08 -11.49 -2.07
CA GLY A 43 0.09 -12.92 -2.31
C GLY A 43 -0.14 -13.31 -3.77
N ILE A 44 -0.43 -14.60 -3.97
CA ILE A 44 -0.67 -15.22 -5.28
C ILE A 44 -1.71 -14.42 -6.07
N MET A 45 -1.32 -13.98 -7.27
CA MET A 45 -2.18 -13.24 -8.21
C MET A 45 -2.80 -11.95 -7.65
N GLY A 46 -2.20 -11.38 -6.60
CA GLY A 46 -2.69 -10.19 -5.91
C GLY A 46 -2.31 -8.87 -6.55
N THR A 47 -1.39 -8.88 -7.52
CA THR A 47 -0.95 -7.71 -8.27
C THR A 47 -1.69 -7.63 -9.59
N ARG A 48 -2.24 -6.47 -9.92
CA ARG A 48 -2.82 -6.09 -11.21
C ARG A 48 -1.69 -5.93 -12.23
N LEU A 49 -1.88 -6.41 -13.45
CA LEU A 49 -0.84 -6.46 -14.47
C LEU A 49 -1.33 -5.87 -15.79
N LYS A 50 -0.43 -5.15 -16.46
CA LYS A 50 -0.56 -4.68 -17.84
C LYS A 50 0.54 -5.29 -18.72
N ASN A 51 0.30 -5.32 -20.02
CA ASN A 51 1.28 -5.76 -21.00
C ASN A 51 2.22 -4.62 -21.47
N GLU A 52 3.19 -4.93 -22.33
CA GLU A 52 4.10 -3.96 -22.96
C GLU A 52 3.38 -2.84 -23.75
N GLN A 53 2.10 -3.02 -24.10
CA GLN A 53 1.27 -2.02 -24.78
C GLN A 53 0.51 -1.11 -23.80
N GLY A 54 0.66 -1.34 -22.49
CA GLY A 54 -0.08 -0.63 -21.44
C GLY A 54 -1.50 -1.16 -21.23
N GLU A 55 -1.87 -2.29 -21.85
CA GLU A 55 -3.21 -2.84 -21.77
C GLU A 55 -3.37 -3.72 -20.53
N LYS A 56 -4.49 -3.59 -19.84
CA LYS A 56 -4.89 -4.45 -18.73
C LYS A 56 -4.96 -5.91 -19.17
N VAL A 57 -4.19 -6.78 -18.51
CA VAL A 57 -4.23 -8.23 -18.78
C VAL A 57 -4.63 -9.07 -17.58
N TRP A 58 -4.42 -8.56 -16.37
CA TRP A 58 -4.84 -9.21 -15.13
C TRP A 58 -5.31 -8.18 -14.12
N ASP A 59 -6.56 -8.29 -13.67
CA ASP A 59 -7.11 -7.40 -12.65
C ASP A 59 -8.24 -8.11 -11.90
N PRO A 60 -7.98 -8.67 -10.70
CA PRO A 60 -8.99 -9.37 -9.91
C PRO A 60 -10.19 -8.52 -9.52
N ASP A 61 -10.04 -7.19 -9.46
CA ASP A 61 -11.13 -6.28 -9.09
C ASP A 61 -12.06 -5.99 -10.28
N ALA A 62 -11.54 -6.06 -11.50
CA ALA A 62 -12.30 -5.91 -12.74
C ALA A 62 -13.08 -7.20 -13.10
N LYS A 63 -14.09 -7.55 -12.31
CA LYS A 63 -14.85 -8.83 -12.43
C LYS A 63 -15.40 -9.11 -13.82
N GLY A 64 -15.93 -8.09 -14.52
CA GLY A 64 -16.44 -8.24 -15.88
C GLY A 64 -15.35 -8.59 -16.88
N PHE A 65 -14.21 -7.90 -16.80
CA PHE A 65 -13.02 -8.18 -17.58
C PHE A 65 -12.49 -9.60 -17.30
N MET A 66 -12.43 -10.00 -16.03
CA MET A 66 -11.98 -11.34 -15.64
C MET A 66 -12.91 -12.44 -16.14
N LEU A 67 -14.23 -12.23 -16.05
CA LEU A 67 -15.21 -13.17 -16.58
C LEU A 67 -15.04 -13.35 -18.09
N TRP A 68 -14.96 -12.25 -18.84
CA TRP A 68 -14.84 -12.28 -20.31
C TRP A 68 -13.54 -12.95 -20.77
N ASN A 69 -12.41 -12.60 -20.16
CA ASN A 69 -11.08 -13.04 -20.63
C ASN A 69 -10.60 -14.35 -20.01
N TYR A 70 -11.23 -14.84 -18.93
CA TYR A 70 -10.77 -16.05 -18.25
C TYR A 70 -11.90 -17.01 -17.82
N GLY A 71 -13.11 -16.50 -17.58
CA GLY A 71 -14.22 -17.27 -17.00
C GLY A 71 -15.19 -17.90 -18.00
N LEU A 72 -15.30 -17.37 -19.23
CA LEU A 72 -16.20 -17.93 -20.24
C LEU A 72 -15.68 -19.26 -20.79
N VAL A 73 -16.62 -20.19 -21.06
CA VAL A 73 -16.33 -21.50 -21.66
C VAL A 73 -15.81 -21.40 -23.10
N THR A 74 -16.12 -20.29 -23.77
CA THR A 74 -15.66 -19.98 -25.13
C THR A 74 -14.21 -19.48 -25.16
N THR A 75 -13.67 -19.05 -24.03
CA THR A 75 -12.29 -18.56 -23.95
C THR A 75 -11.35 -19.75 -23.87
N GLY A 76 -10.57 -19.96 -24.93
CA GLY A 76 -9.68 -21.10 -25.07
C GLY A 76 -8.46 -21.01 -24.14
N PRO A 77 -7.80 -22.14 -23.83
CA PRO A 77 -6.54 -22.14 -23.08
C PRO A 77 -5.44 -21.31 -23.76
N ALA A 78 -5.41 -21.29 -25.10
CA ALA A 78 -4.46 -20.49 -25.86
C ALA A 78 -4.67 -18.98 -25.64
N ASP A 79 -5.92 -18.52 -25.61
CA ASP A 79 -6.25 -17.11 -25.39
C ASP A 79 -5.84 -16.67 -23.98
N LYS A 80 -6.18 -17.48 -22.96
CA LYS A 80 -5.79 -17.23 -21.56
C LYS A 80 -4.28 -17.18 -21.39
N LYS A 81 -3.57 -18.11 -22.04
CA LYS A 81 -2.09 -18.13 -22.02
C LYS A 81 -1.53 -16.87 -22.69
N LYS A 82 -2.09 -16.48 -23.84
CA LYS A 82 -1.64 -15.30 -24.59
C LYS A 82 -1.77 -14.02 -23.76
N MET A 83 -2.79 -13.88 -22.93
CA MET A 83 -2.96 -12.73 -22.04
C MET A 83 -1.82 -12.56 -21.02
N LEU A 84 -1.21 -13.65 -20.54
CA LEU A 84 -0.21 -13.62 -19.47
C LEU A 84 1.22 -13.90 -19.94
N VAL A 85 1.38 -14.47 -21.12
CA VAL A 85 2.68 -14.94 -21.65
C VAL A 85 2.98 -14.37 -23.03
N GLY A 86 2.00 -13.75 -23.69
CA GLY A 86 2.09 -13.34 -25.09
C GLY A 86 2.13 -14.55 -26.05
N ASP A 87 2.38 -14.27 -27.32
CA ASP A 87 2.59 -15.32 -28.33
C ASP A 87 3.90 -16.10 -28.08
N GLN A 88 4.89 -15.45 -27.47
CA GLN A 88 6.12 -16.04 -26.96
C GLN A 88 6.48 -15.41 -25.62
N PHE A 89 7.05 -16.22 -24.72
CA PHE A 89 7.48 -15.74 -23.41
C PHE A 89 8.54 -14.65 -23.55
N LYS A 90 8.31 -13.53 -22.86
CA LYS A 90 9.30 -12.48 -22.61
C LYS A 90 9.20 -12.10 -21.13
N GLU A 91 10.35 -11.93 -20.49
CA GLU A 91 10.42 -11.52 -19.08
C GLU A 91 9.80 -10.13 -18.86
N THR A 92 9.89 -9.27 -19.87
CA THR A 92 9.35 -7.89 -19.87
C THR A 92 7.88 -7.81 -20.25
N PHE A 93 7.22 -8.94 -20.52
CA PHE A 93 5.86 -8.93 -21.06
C PHE A 93 4.84 -8.31 -20.09
N LEU A 94 5.07 -8.43 -18.78
CA LEU A 94 4.15 -8.01 -17.74
C LEU A 94 4.81 -6.99 -16.80
N GLU A 95 4.06 -5.95 -16.48
CA GLU A 95 4.42 -4.98 -15.43
C GLU A 95 3.23 -4.71 -14.50
N PRO A 96 3.47 -4.30 -13.24
CA PRO A 96 2.42 -3.86 -12.34
C PRO A 96 1.59 -2.72 -12.95
N TYR A 97 0.27 -2.80 -12.83
CA TYR A 97 -0.62 -1.78 -13.36
C TYR A 97 -0.99 -0.75 -12.28
N GLU A 98 -0.11 0.24 -12.09
CA GLU A 98 -0.23 1.24 -11.01
C GLU A 98 -1.05 2.48 -11.42
N ASP A 99 -1.02 2.82 -12.71
CA ASP A 99 -1.46 4.08 -13.30
C ASP A 99 -2.85 3.99 -13.97
N ASP A 100 -3.72 3.11 -13.48
CA ASP A 100 -5.12 3.01 -13.92
C ASP A 100 -5.99 4.03 -13.17
N ALA A 101 -6.26 5.17 -13.82
CA ALA A 101 -7.05 6.26 -13.23
C ALA A 101 -8.48 5.83 -12.88
N GLU A 102 -9.12 5.00 -13.70
CA GLU A 102 -10.49 4.52 -13.48
C GLU A 102 -10.56 3.65 -12.22
N HIS A 103 -9.67 2.65 -12.12
CA HIS A 103 -9.58 1.81 -10.91
C HIS A 103 -9.28 2.64 -9.65
N ASN A 104 -8.34 3.59 -9.76
CA ASN A 104 -7.93 4.41 -8.62
C ASN A 104 -9.07 5.34 -8.15
N GLU A 105 -9.93 5.79 -9.06
CA GLU A 105 -11.15 6.53 -8.76
C GLU A 105 -12.22 5.62 -8.14
N ASP A 106 -12.49 4.45 -8.72
CA ASP A 106 -13.47 3.47 -8.24
C ASP A 106 -13.23 3.07 -6.77
N PHE A 107 -11.96 2.99 -6.38
CA PHE A 107 -11.56 2.66 -5.01
C PHE A 107 -11.19 3.88 -4.16
N SER A 108 -11.41 5.09 -4.68
CA SER A 108 -11.17 6.36 -3.97
C SER A 108 -9.75 6.47 -3.41
N LEU A 109 -8.74 5.96 -4.12
CA LEU A 109 -7.37 5.91 -3.61
C LEU A 109 -6.78 7.30 -3.36
N ALA A 110 -7.28 8.32 -4.06
CA ALA A 110 -6.89 9.71 -3.88
C ALA A 110 -7.19 10.27 -2.47
N GLN A 111 -8.05 9.61 -1.68
CA GLN A 111 -8.30 10.01 -0.29
C GLN A 111 -7.14 9.66 0.67
N TYR A 112 -6.21 8.81 0.23
CA TYR A 112 -5.08 8.36 1.02
C TYR A 112 -3.80 9.07 0.57
N ASP A 113 -3.20 9.83 1.50
CA ASP A 113 -1.96 10.55 1.24
C ASP A 113 -0.88 9.61 0.71
N ASN A 114 -0.33 9.96 -0.46
CA ASN A 114 0.74 9.26 -1.17
C ASN A 114 0.40 7.81 -1.58
N ALA A 115 -0.87 7.43 -1.73
CA ALA A 115 -1.24 6.07 -2.15
C ALA A 115 -0.67 5.68 -3.52
N ALA A 116 -0.66 6.61 -4.48
CA ALA A 116 -0.05 6.40 -5.79
C ALA A 116 1.47 6.16 -5.67
N GLU A 117 2.18 7.01 -4.92
CA GLU A 117 3.62 6.85 -4.67
C GLU A 117 3.96 5.57 -3.90
N ARG A 118 3.01 5.02 -3.15
CA ARG A 118 3.13 3.74 -2.42
C ARG A 118 2.76 2.53 -3.27
N GLY A 119 2.41 2.71 -4.54
CA GLY A 119 2.05 1.64 -5.47
C GLY A 119 0.73 0.95 -5.18
N TRP A 120 -0.17 1.56 -4.38
CA TRP A 120 -1.43 0.92 -3.97
C TRP A 120 -2.35 0.60 -5.15
N GLY A 121 -2.24 1.35 -6.24
CA GLY A 121 -2.98 1.11 -7.48
C GLY A 121 -2.63 -0.22 -8.16
N SER A 122 -1.45 -0.79 -7.91
CA SER A 122 -1.05 -2.10 -8.48
C SER A 122 -1.71 -3.30 -7.82
N LEU A 123 -2.41 -3.12 -6.69
CA LEU A 123 -2.87 -4.24 -5.89
C LEU A 123 -4.35 -4.51 -6.16
N SER A 124 -4.78 -5.76 -5.96
CA SER A 124 -6.19 -6.05 -5.84
C SER A 124 -6.73 -5.37 -4.58
N TRP A 125 -7.41 -4.25 -4.77
CA TRP A 125 -7.93 -3.43 -3.70
C TRP A 125 -9.01 -4.15 -2.91
N SER A 126 -9.87 -4.94 -3.57
CA SER A 126 -10.89 -5.72 -2.85
C SER A 126 -10.29 -6.75 -1.89
N SER A 127 -9.06 -7.19 -2.13
CA SER A 127 -8.33 -8.12 -1.27
C SER A 127 -7.49 -7.43 -0.19
N TYR A 128 -6.77 -6.35 -0.56
CA TYR A 128 -5.73 -5.76 0.29
C TYR A 128 -6.04 -4.35 0.81
N GLY A 129 -7.05 -3.66 0.28
CA GLY A 129 -7.36 -2.29 0.66
C GLY A 129 -7.64 -2.14 2.16
N SER A 130 -8.37 -3.10 2.75
CA SER A 130 -8.71 -3.06 4.18
C SER A 130 -7.48 -3.08 5.11
N ILE A 131 -6.49 -3.94 4.83
CA ILE A 131 -5.28 -4.03 5.66
C ILE A 131 -4.36 -2.82 5.43
N LEU A 132 -4.25 -2.35 4.18
CA LEU A 132 -3.44 -1.17 3.84
C LEU A 132 -4.00 0.09 4.49
N THR A 133 -5.31 0.29 4.46
CA THR A 133 -5.99 1.38 5.15
C THR A 133 -5.76 1.28 6.66
N ALA A 134 -5.94 0.11 7.26
CA ALA A 134 -5.70 -0.07 8.69
C ALA A 134 -4.26 0.25 9.10
N LEU A 135 -3.26 -0.13 8.30
CA LEU A 135 -1.85 0.21 8.53
C LEU A 135 -1.59 1.71 8.37
N HIS A 136 -2.17 2.34 7.35
CA HIS A 136 -2.04 3.78 7.11
C HIS A 136 -2.65 4.61 8.24
N GLU A 137 -3.87 4.28 8.67
CA GLU A 137 -4.56 4.99 9.74
C GLU A 137 -3.86 4.84 11.09
N ARG A 138 -3.35 3.64 11.42
CA ARG A 138 -2.58 3.42 12.65
C ARG A 138 -1.22 4.10 12.63
N GLY A 139 -0.66 4.34 11.46
CA GLY A 139 0.59 5.08 11.27
C GLY A 139 0.42 6.59 11.44
N LYS A 140 -0.80 7.12 11.36
CA LYS A 140 -1.07 8.53 11.67
C LYS A 140 -1.04 8.70 13.20
N SER A 141 0.00 9.35 13.72
CA SER A 141 0.02 9.77 15.13
C SER A 141 -1.21 10.63 15.43
N PRO A 142 -1.88 10.46 16.58
CA PRO A 142 -2.85 11.45 17.03
C PRO A 142 -2.13 12.79 17.18
N GLY A 143 -2.62 13.80 16.46
CA GLY A 143 -2.13 15.18 16.55
C GLY A 143 -2.49 15.85 17.87
#